data_AF-A0A667XM59-F1
#
_entry.id   AF-A0A667XM59-F1
#
_cell.length_a   1.000
_cell.length_b   1.000
_cell.length_c   1.000
_cell.angle_alpha   90.00
_cell.angle_beta   90.00
_cell.angle_gamma   90.00
#
_symmetry.space_group_name_H-M   'P 1'
#
loop_
_entity.id
_entity.type
_entity.pdbx_description
1 polymer ?
#
loop_
_entity_poly.entity_id
_entity_poly.type
_entity_poly.pdbx_seq_one_letter_code
_entity_poly.pdbx_strand_id
1 'polypeptide(L)'
;MGIPNACLNVSHEHSVNTLFDTSLKSARKGERQWLYQTCTEFGFYQTCEDSSCPFSGMLTLREKTKLCSLVFGISQYSLPGRIAFTNTYYGADNPQTHRVLYVNGGVDPWQELSVLHNRTRAGGGDQTIFIKDTAHCADMMPDRAVDRSSLQRARRVCMPH
;
A
#
# COMPACT_ATOMS: atom_id res chain seq x y z
N MET A 1 25.12 11.67 17.77
CA MET A 1 25.69 11.82 16.41
C MET A 1 24.56 12.19 15.48
N GLY A 2 24.45 13.47 15.12
CA GLY A 2 23.44 13.93 14.15
C GLY A 2 23.84 13.49 12.75
N ILE A 3 22.89 12.97 11.98
CA ILE A 3 23.06 12.78 10.53
C ILE A 3 23.41 14.16 9.96
N PRO A 4 24.50 14.33 9.18
CA PRO A 4 24.84 15.62 8.62
C PRO A 4 23.64 16.16 7.82
N ASN A 5 23.45 17.48 7.83
CA ASN A 5 22.49 18.19 6.97
C ASN A 5 22.87 18.03 5.49
N ALA A 6 22.71 16.83 4.95
CA ALA A 6 22.82 16.55 3.54
C ALA A 6 21.49 16.91 2.90
N CYS A 7 21.51 17.85 1.95
CA CYS A 7 20.34 18.14 1.13
C CYS A 7 19.88 16.86 0.43
N LEU A 8 18.56 16.61 0.46
CA LEU A 8 17.98 15.50 -0.30
C LEU A 8 18.10 15.82 -1.79
N ASN A 9 18.61 14.87 -2.58
CA ASN A 9 18.59 14.98 -4.03
C ASN A 9 17.16 14.74 -4.52
N VAL A 10 16.53 15.79 -5.06
CA VAL A 10 15.14 15.77 -5.56
C VAL A 10 15.06 15.73 -7.09
N SER A 11 16.17 15.41 -7.78
CA SER A 11 16.18 15.31 -9.25
C SER A 11 15.31 14.14 -9.74
N HIS A 12 14.41 14.44 -10.67
CA HIS A 12 13.59 13.44 -11.35
C HIS A 12 14.46 12.44 -12.11
N GLU A 13 15.43 12.93 -12.89
CA GLU A 13 16.35 12.08 -13.66
C GLU A 13 17.14 11.15 -12.75
N HIS A 14 17.68 11.67 -11.64
CA HIS A 14 18.40 10.85 -10.68
C HIS A 14 17.49 9.76 -10.10
N SER A 15 16.26 10.13 -9.71
CA SER A 15 15.28 9.20 -9.15
C SER A 15 14.92 8.09 -10.15
N VAL A 16 14.69 8.44 -11.42
CA VAL A 16 14.42 7.46 -12.48
C VAL A 16 15.62 6.56 -12.73
N ASN A 17 16.84 7.12 -12.78
CA ASN A 17 18.06 6.33 -12.96
C ASN A 17 18.26 5.28 -11.87
N THR A 18 17.83 5.55 -10.63
CA THR A 18 17.89 4.54 -9.56
C THR A 18 17.00 3.32 -9.82
N LEU A 19 15.92 3.47 -10.58
CA LEU A 19 15.00 2.36 -10.92
C LEU A 19 15.57 1.41 -11.98
N PHE A 20 16.60 1.84 -12.72
CA PHE A 20 17.31 0.98 -13.67
C PHE A 20 18.38 0.11 -13.01
N ASP A 21 18.77 0.40 -11.77
CA ASP A 21 19.73 -0.43 -11.04
C ASP A 21 19.13 -1.81 -10.73
N THR A 22 19.78 -2.85 -11.26
CA THR A 22 19.41 -4.26 -11.06
C THR A 22 20.37 -5.00 -10.13
N SER A 23 21.34 -4.28 -9.54
CA SER A 23 22.31 -4.87 -8.63
C SER A 23 21.67 -5.30 -7.32
N LEU A 24 22.07 -6.48 -6.83
CA LEU A 24 21.54 -7.05 -5.57
C LEU A 24 22.02 -6.30 -4.31
N LYS A 25 23.05 -5.45 -4.46
CA LYS A 25 23.71 -4.73 -3.34
C LYS A 25 23.20 -3.30 -3.15
N SER A 26 22.28 -2.81 -3.99
CA SER A 26 21.77 -1.44 -3.87
C SER A 26 21.02 -1.24 -2.54
N ALA A 27 21.18 -0.05 -1.95
CA ALA A 27 20.59 0.29 -0.66
C ALA A 27 19.07 0.51 -0.71
N ARG A 28 18.51 0.77 -1.91
CA ARG A 28 17.07 0.97 -2.15
C ARG A 28 16.37 -0.36 -2.42
N LYS A 29 16.48 -1.27 -1.44
CA LYS A 29 15.93 -2.62 -1.53
C LYS A 29 14.41 -2.56 -1.66
N GLY A 30 13.89 -2.83 -2.86
CA GLY A 30 12.47 -3.04 -3.09
C GLY A 30 11.75 -2.01 -3.96
N GLU A 31 12.27 -0.78 -4.16
CA GLU A 31 11.55 0.25 -4.93
C GLU A 31 11.29 -0.18 -6.38
N ARG A 32 12.32 -0.73 -7.04
CA ARG A 32 12.22 -1.27 -8.40
C ARG A 32 11.24 -2.45 -8.44
N GLN A 33 11.32 -3.35 -7.47
CA GLN A 33 10.45 -4.54 -7.39
C GLN A 33 9.00 -4.14 -7.16
N TRP A 34 8.76 -3.18 -6.26
CA TRP A 34 7.45 -2.63 -5.98
C TRP A 34 6.85 -1.94 -7.21
N LEU A 35 7.64 -1.12 -7.90
CA LEU A 35 7.21 -0.50 -9.16
C LEU A 35 6.85 -1.57 -10.20
N TYR A 36 7.65 -2.63 -10.32
CA TYR A 36 7.35 -3.74 -11.22
C TYR A 36 6.00 -4.37 -10.89
N GLN A 37 5.75 -4.75 -9.63
CA GLN A 37 4.48 -5.33 -9.19
C GLN A 37 3.30 -4.38 -9.43
N THR A 38 3.50 -3.08 -9.22
CA THR A 38 2.47 -2.07 -9.49
C THR A 38 2.16 -1.98 -10.99
N CYS A 39 3.18 -2.11 -11.84
CA CYS A 39 3.07 -2.12 -13.30
C CYS A 39 2.50 -3.43 -13.87
N THR A 40 2.56 -4.54 -13.12
CA THR A 40 2.18 -5.87 -13.62
C THR A 40 0.99 -6.52 -12.94
N GLU A 41 0.58 -6.03 -11.77
CA GLU A 41 -0.41 -6.70 -10.92
C GLU A 41 -1.36 -5.69 -10.24
N PHE A 42 -0.84 -4.77 -9.42
CA PHE A 42 -1.67 -4.06 -8.43
C PHE A 42 -2.17 -2.68 -8.84
N GLY A 43 -1.38 -1.88 -9.59
CA GLY A 43 -1.79 -0.54 -9.99
C GLY A 43 -1.96 0.50 -8.87
N PHE A 44 -1.29 0.33 -7.72
CA PHE A 44 -1.33 1.25 -6.58
C PHE A 44 -0.61 2.59 -6.84
N TYR A 45 -1.26 3.48 -7.58
CA TYR A 45 -0.75 4.83 -7.88
C TYR A 45 -1.53 5.91 -7.13
N GLN A 46 -0.83 6.72 -6.34
CA GLN A 46 -1.41 7.90 -5.71
C GLN A 46 -1.40 9.06 -6.70
N THR A 47 -2.59 9.58 -7.00
CA THR A 47 -2.80 10.72 -7.89
C THR A 47 -3.44 11.88 -7.13
N CYS A 48 -3.37 13.07 -7.72
CA CYS A 48 -3.89 14.31 -7.13
C CYS A 48 -4.47 15.19 -8.25
N GLU A 49 -5.20 14.58 -9.19
CA GLU A 49 -5.76 15.27 -10.37
C GLU A 49 -6.99 16.11 -10.03
N ASP A 50 -7.63 15.83 -8.90
CA ASP A 50 -8.79 16.57 -8.39
C ASP A 50 -8.37 17.92 -7.80
N SER A 51 -9.16 18.97 -8.06
CA SER A 51 -8.89 20.33 -7.58
C SER A 51 -9.00 20.51 -6.06
N SER A 52 -9.67 19.58 -5.36
CA SER A 52 -9.75 19.54 -3.90
C SER A 52 -8.50 18.93 -3.25
N CYS A 53 -7.65 18.26 -4.03
CA CYS A 53 -6.46 17.62 -3.50
C CYS A 53 -5.40 18.70 -3.14
N PRO A 54 -4.81 18.67 -1.93
CA PRO A 54 -3.92 19.73 -1.46
C PRO A 54 -2.50 19.65 -2.06
N PHE A 55 -2.20 18.65 -2.89
CA PHE A 55 -0.90 18.47 -3.53
C PHE A 55 -0.91 18.91 -5.00
N SER A 56 0.24 18.78 -5.68
CA SER A 56 0.36 19.19 -7.07
C SER A 56 -0.53 18.35 -8.00
N GLY A 57 -1.34 19.03 -8.82
CA GLY A 57 -2.11 18.44 -9.92
C GLY A 57 -1.27 17.75 -10.99
N MET A 58 0.06 17.88 -10.94
CA MET A 58 0.98 17.15 -11.83
C MET A 58 1.12 15.67 -11.44
N LEU A 59 0.62 15.25 -10.28
CA LEU A 59 0.63 13.85 -9.84
C LEU A 59 -0.51 13.09 -10.52
N THR A 60 -0.35 12.78 -11.80
CA THR A 60 -1.36 12.10 -12.63
C THR A 60 -1.09 10.60 -12.75
N LEU A 61 -2.14 9.81 -13.02
CA LEU A 61 -1.97 8.38 -13.31
C LEU A 61 -1.06 8.15 -14.52
N ARG A 62 -1.15 9.03 -15.52
CA ARG A 62 -0.32 8.98 -16.73
C ARG A 62 1.16 9.12 -16.42
N GLU A 63 1.55 10.10 -15.61
CA GLU A 63 2.96 10.29 -15.24
C GLU A 63 3.50 9.13 -14.42
N LYS A 64 2.68 8.56 -13.52
CA LYS A 64 3.07 7.38 -12.74
C LYS A 64 3.26 6.12 -13.59
N THR A 65 2.32 5.86 -14.51
CA THR A 65 2.34 4.65 -15.36
C THR A 65 3.36 4.72 -16.50
N LYS A 66 3.80 5.92 -16.89
CA LYS A 66 4.91 6.11 -17.85
C LYS A 66 6.20 5.42 -17.40
N LEU A 67 6.45 5.32 -16.09
CA LEU A 67 7.60 4.61 -15.55
C LEU A 67 7.59 3.12 -15.89
N CYS A 68 6.42 2.49 -16.07
CA CYS A 68 6.32 1.09 -16.47
C CYS A 68 6.93 0.84 -17.85
N SER A 69 6.57 1.69 -18.81
CA SER A 69 7.12 1.66 -20.16
C SER A 69 8.61 1.98 -20.14
N LEU A 70 9.00 3.02 -19.39
CA LEU A 70 10.38 3.51 -19.36
C LEU A 70 11.36 2.51 -18.74
N VAL A 71 11.02 1.94 -17.58
CA VAL A 71 11.94 1.10 -16.79
C VAL A 71 11.87 -0.37 -17.22
N PHE A 72 10.70 -0.86 -17.63
CA PHE A 72 10.48 -2.29 -17.90
C PHE A 72 10.01 -2.61 -19.32
N GLY A 73 9.74 -1.61 -20.17
CA GLY A 73 9.14 -1.84 -21.48
C GLY A 73 7.69 -2.33 -21.42
N ILE A 74 7.02 -2.17 -20.27
CA ILE A 74 5.64 -2.63 -20.07
C ILE A 74 4.68 -1.53 -20.49
N SER A 75 3.85 -1.82 -21.50
CA SER A 75 2.81 -0.91 -21.94
C SER A 75 1.80 -0.62 -20.81
N GLN A 76 1.62 0.67 -20.50
CA GLN A 76 0.61 1.15 -19.56
C GLN A 76 -0.82 0.69 -19.94
N TYR A 77 -1.08 0.44 -21.22
CA TYR A 77 -2.38 -0.02 -21.70
C TYR A 77 -2.67 -1.48 -21.30
N SER A 78 -1.65 -2.26 -20.94
CA SER A 78 -1.84 -3.62 -20.43
C SER A 78 -2.27 -3.67 -18.96
N LEU A 79 -2.07 -2.58 -18.22
CA LEU A 79 -2.26 -2.53 -16.78
C LEU A 79 -3.70 -2.83 -16.34
N PRO A 80 -4.77 -2.27 -16.95
CA PRO A 80 -6.15 -2.56 -16.51
C PRO A 80 -6.50 -4.06 -16.55
N GLY A 81 -6.06 -4.78 -17.59
CA GLY A 81 -6.29 -6.22 -17.71
C GLY A 81 -5.53 -7.04 -16.65
N ARG A 82 -4.34 -6.58 -16.27
CA ARG A 82 -3.51 -7.20 -15.23
C ARG A 82 -4.07 -6.99 -13.83
N ILE A 83 -4.59 -5.79 -13.55
CA ILE A 83 -5.31 -5.49 -12.31
C ILE A 83 -6.58 -6.34 -12.24
N ALA A 84 -7.35 -6.42 -13.33
CA ALA A 84 -8.55 -7.25 -13.38
C ALA A 84 -8.24 -8.73 -13.11
N PHE A 85 -7.15 -9.25 -13.67
CA PHE A 85 -6.67 -10.60 -13.38
C PHE A 85 -6.35 -10.79 -11.89
N THR A 86 -5.54 -9.89 -11.32
CA THR A 86 -5.12 -9.94 -9.91
C THR A 86 -6.32 -9.89 -8.97
N ASN A 87 -7.25 -8.96 -9.20
CA ASN A 87 -8.48 -8.83 -8.42
C ASN A 87 -9.37 -10.08 -8.54
N THR A 88 -9.48 -10.67 -9.74
CA THR A 88 -10.25 -11.90 -9.94
C THR A 88 -9.59 -13.08 -9.22
N TYR A 89 -8.27 -13.17 -9.29
CA TYR A 89 -7.50 -14.26 -8.71
C TYR A 89 -7.55 -14.26 -7.17
N TYR A 90 -7.35 -13.09 -6.55
CA TYR A 90 -7.34 -12.95 -5.08
C TYR A 90 -8.71 -12.63 -4.48
N GLY A 91 -9.69 -12.21 -5.27
CA GLY A 91 -11.05 -11.87 -4.85
C GLY A 91 -11.24 -10.41 -4.38
N ALA A 92 -10.27 -9.53 -4.63
CA ALA A 92 -10.33 -8.10 -4.33
C ALA A 92 -10.73 -7.80 -2.88
N ASP A 93 -11.79 -7.02 -2.66
CA ASP A 93 -12.37 -6.66 -1.35
C ASP A 93 -13.31 -7.76 -0.79
N ASN A 94 -13.39 -8.90 -1.48
CA ASN A 94 -14.18 -10.07 -1.10
C ASN A 94 -13.42 -11.40 -1.35
N PRO A 95 -12.23 -11.55 -0.76
CA PRO A 95 -11.40 -12.72 -0.97
C PRO A 95 -12.05 -13.97 -0.36
N GLN A 96 -11.76 -15.14 -0.92
CA GLN A 96 -12.22 -16.42 -0.39
C GLN A 96 -11.22 -16.93 0.66
N THR A 97 -11.24 -16.33 1.85
CA THR A 97 -10.32 -16.65 2.95
C THR A 97 -10.94 -17.52 4.04
N HIS A 98 -10.08 -18.03 4.93
CA HIS A 98 -10.50 -18.76 6.12
C HIS A 98 -9.51 -18.53 7.27
N ARG A 99 -10.04 -18.10 8.42
CA ARG A 99 -9.28 -17.72 9.63
C ARG A 99 -8.31 -16.57 9.38
N VAL A 100 -8.77 -15.56 8.65
CA VAL A 100 -8.02 -14.31 8.44
C VAL A 100 -8.64 -13.17 9.26
N LEU A 101 -7.79 -12.44 9.98
CA LEU A 101 -8.16 -11.22 10.69
C LEU A 101 -7.71 -9.99 9.88
N TYR A 102 -8.66 -9.25 9.34
CA TYR A 102 -8.45 -8.00 8.61
C TYR A 102 -8.49 -6.81 9.57
N VAL A 103 -7.34 -6.21 9.88
CA VAL A 103 -7.27 -5.04 10.77
C VAL A 103 -7.06 -3.78 9.94
N ASN A 104 -7.90 -2.77 10.15
CA ASN A 104 -7.87 -1.52 9.40
C ASN A 104 -7.84 -0.31 10.35
N GLY A 105 -7.00 0.67 10.03
CA GLY A 105 -6.93 1.95 10.73
C GLY A 105 -7.82 3.00 10.06
N GLY A 106 -8.66 3.69 10.83
CA GLY A 106 -9.65 4.60 10.26
C GLY A 106 -9.10 5.88 9.63
N VAL A 107 -7.84 6.24 9.90
CA VAL A 107 -7.14 7.35 9.23
C VAL A 107 -6.07 6.87 8.24
N ASP A 108 -5.98 5.55 8.02
CA ASP A 108 -5.06 4.97 7.04
C ASP A 108 -5.69 5.05 5.63
N PRO A 109 -5.10 5.77 4.67
CA PRO A 109 -5.64 5.83 3.31
C PRO A 109 -5.63 4.45 2.61
N TRP A 110 -4.82 3.50 3.07
CA TRP A 110 -4.79 2.15 2.50
C TRP A 110 -6.00 1.28 2.86
N GLN A 111 -6.84 1.71 3.82
CA GLN A 111 -8.05 0.98 4.21
C GLN A 111 -9.01 0.76 3.04
N GLU A 112 -9.00 1.67 2.05
CA GLU A 112 -9.82 1.59 0.83
C GLU A 112 -9.48 0.37 -0.04
N LEU A 113 -8.30 -0.23 0.16
CA LEU A 113 -7.85 -1.41 -0.57
C LEU A 113 -8.02 -2.72 0.23
N SER A 114 -8.83 -2.69 1.29
CA SER A 114 -8.96 -3.78 2.27
C SER A 114 -10.40 -4.30 2.40
N VAL A 115 -10.57 -5.34 3.20
CA VAL A 115 -11.89 -5.87 3.62
C VAL A 115 -12.37 -5.09 4.84
N LEU A 116 -13.35 -4.19 4.66
CA LEU A 116 -13.85 -3.30 5.72
C LEU A 116 -15.07 -3.81 6.49
N HIS A 117 -15.74 -4.85 5.99
CA HIS A 117 -16.97 -5.35 6.58
C HIS A 117 -16.90 -6.85 6.85
N ASN A 118 -17.30 -7.26 8.07
CA ASN A 118 -17.51 -8.65 8.42
C ASN A 118 -18.54 -9.27 7.49
N ARG A 119 -18.15 -10.29 6.71
CA ARG A 119 -19.09 -11.10 5.96
C ARG A 119 -19.45 -12.33 6.77
N THR A 120 -20.69 -12.37 7.25
CA THR A 120 -21.33 -13.53 7.86
C THR A 120 -21.59 -14.62 6.80
N ARG A 121 -20.55 -15.24 6.26
CA ARG A 121 -20.73 -16.64 5.83
C ARG A 121 -20.69 -17.47 7.10
N ALA A 122 -21.84 -17.99 7.49
CA ALA A 122 -21.97 -18.96 8.57
C ALA A 122 -20.94 -20.09 8.36
N GLY A 123 -19.84 -20.05 9.12
CA GLY A 123 -18.74 -21.02 9.06
C GLY A 123 -17.36 -20.49 8.60
N GLY A 124 -17.27 -19.30 8.02
CA GLY A 124 -15.97 -18.67 7.69
C GLY A 124 -15.39 -17.97 8.91
N GLY A 125 -14.27 -18.44 9.43
CA GLY A 125 -13.64 -17.89 10.65
C GLY A 125 -12.97 -16.53 10.47
N ASP A 126 -13.33 -15.79 9.43
CA ASP A 126 -12.74 -14.49 9.10
C ASP A 126 -13.37 -13.38 9.92
N GLN A 127 -12.55 -12.39 10.29
CA GLN A 127 -12.96 -11.27 11.13
C GLN A 127 -12.33 -9.98 10.62
N THR A 128 -13.02 -8.87 10.82
CA THR A 128 -12.54 -7.53 10.54
C THR A 128 -12.57 -6.70 11.81
N ILE A 129 -11.47 -5.98 12.08
CA ILE A 129 -11.36 -4.99 13.15
C ILE A 129 -11.12 -3.63 12.51
N PHE A 130 -11.96 -2.66 12.87
CA PHE A 130 -11.81 -1.27 12.45
C PHE A 130 -11.40 -0.40 13.62
N ILE A 131 -10.20 0.15 13.59
CA ILE A 131 -9.64 1.00 14.65
C ILE A 131 -9.68 2.45 14.19
N LYS A 132 -10.82 3.11 14.46
CA LYS A 132 -11.20 4.45 13.95
C LYS A 132 -10.10 5.51 13.95
N ASP A 133 -9.22 5.48 14.94
CA ASP A 133 -8.31 6.58 15.24
C ASP A 133 -6.83 6.17 15.19
N THR A 134 -6.52 5.20 14.35
CA THR A 134 -5.15 4.75 14.08
C THR A 134 -4.82 4.81 12.59
N ALA A 135 -3.53 4.99 12.31
CA ALA A 135 -2.97 5.01 10.98
C ALA A 135 -2.41 3.62 10.61
N HIS A 136 -1.65 3.58 9.52
CA HIS A 136 -1.13 2.37 8.91
C HIS A 136 -0.46 1.41 9.89
N CYS A 137 -1.02 0.20 9.99
CA CYS A 137 -0.51 -0.94 10.76
C CYS A 137 -0.16 -0.62 12.22
N ALA A 138 -0.89 0.31 12.87
CA ALA A 138 -0.60 0.70 14.25
C ALA A 138 -0.70 -0.46 15.25
N ASP A 139 -1.58 -1.42 14.97
CA ASP A 139 -1.76 -2.66 15.72
C ASP A 139 -0.48 -3.53 15.77
N MET A 140 0.32 -3.54 14.70
CA MET A 140 1.57 -4.29 14.59
C MET A 140 2.76 -3.61 15.29
N MET A 141 2.60 -2.35 15.70
CA MET A 141 3.65 -1.61 16.40
C MET A 141 3.76 -2.05 17.87
N PRO A 142 4.94 -1.94 18.50
CA PRO A 142 5.09 -2.21 19.93
C PRO A 142 4.16 -1.37 20.80
N ASP A 143 3.72 -1.96 21.92
CA ASP A 143 2.87 -1.29 22.89
C ASP A 143 3.55 -0.05 23.49
N ARG A 144 2.76 1.02 23.66
CA ARG A 144 3.18 2.25 24.33
C ARG A 144 2.17 2.61 25.41
N ALA A 145 2.66 3.21 26.50
CA ALA A 145 1.80 3.69 27.58
C ALA A 145 0.79 4.76 27.13
N VAL A 146 1.07 5.46 26.03
CA VAL A 146 0.22 6.51 25.45
C VAL A 146 -0.72 6.00 24.35
N ASP A 147 -0.74 4.69 24.09
CA ASP A 147 -1.63 4.13 23.08
C ASP A 147 -3.10 4.32 23.46
N ARG A 148 -3.90 4.67 22.46
CA ARG A 148 -5.32 4.92 22.67
C ARG A 148 -6.05 3.64 23.03
N SER A 149 -7.11 3.77 23.82
CA SER A 149 -7.86 2.61 24.32
C SER A 149 -8.46 1.74 23.19
N SER A 150 -8.78 2.33 22.04
CA SER A 150 -9.22 1.64 20.82
C SER A 150 -8.17 0.65 20.31
N LEU A 151 -6.92 1.11 20.18
CA LEU A 151 -5.77 0.31 19.76
C LEU A 151 -5.47 -0.81 20.77
N GLN A 152 -5.47 -0.48 22.07
CA GLN A 152 -5.27 -1.47 23.14
C GLN A 152 -6.36 -2.56 23.17
N ARG A 153 -7.61 -2.21 22.83
CA ARG A 153 -8.70 -3.19 22.71
C ARG A 153 -8.52 -4.07 21.46
N ALA A 154 -8.15 -3.47 20.34
CA ALA A 154 -7.92 -4.21 19.10
C ALA A 154 -6.79 -5.25 19.24
N ARG A 155 -5.63 -4.87 19.81
CA ARG A 155 -4.51 -5.80 20.03
C ARG A 155 -4.88 -7.00 20.90
N ARG A 156 -5.77 -6.82 21.88
CA ARG A 156 -6.26 -7.93 22.71
C ARG A 156 -7.06 -8.98 21.91
N VAL A 157 -7.68 -8.59 20.81
CA VAL A 157 -8.36 -9.53 19.89
C VAL A 157 -7.34 -10.23 18.98
N CYS A 158 -6.26 -9.54 18.59
CA CYS A 158 -5.20 -10.11 17.75
C CYS A 158 -4.33 -11.15 18.50
N MET A 159 -4.25 -11.06 19.83
CA MET A 159 -3.49 -12.01 20.63
C MET A 159 -4.26 -13.34 20.76
N PRO A 160 -3.62 -14.49 20.45
CA PRO A 160 -4.26 -15.78 20.65
C PRO A 160 -4.61 -15.99 22.13
N HIS A 161 -5.79 -16.57 22.38
CA HIS A 161 -6.14 -17.14 23.68
C HIS A 161 -5.41 -18.48 23.87
#